data_AF-A0A8J2NC42-F1
#
_entry.id   AF-A0A8J2NC42-F1
#
_cell.length_a   1.000
_cell.length_b   1.000
_cell.length_c   1.000
_cell.angle_alpha   90.00
_cell.angle_beta   90.00
_cell.angle_gamma   90.00
#
_symmetry.space_group_name_H-M   'P 1'
#
loop_
_entity.id
_entity.type
_entity.pdbx_description
1 polymer ?
#
loop_
_entity_poly.entity_id
_entity_poly.type
_entity_poly.pdbx_seq_one_letter_code
_entity_poly.pdbx_strand_id
1 'polypeptide(L)'
;MGFSTVFENPWSRNPMELGDAATKHLELIEIFLKLLTHLCDEDGKISDETLAYSEWRYVVYFRMIDARGYCPSDIPPPWDVALIMYLHMLSPSRFHHYVYDTRDRVLDGIFGLQHRHFPLSELLSGEWYPRRSRKLWLDNNKPDSAACPGPNLPYQLWPSAPWNKRSSRGVASVFGRDASRPPSSDRKWLTPTDGTPSAASKNQRPRVVLMHQWFRCRTSIPQQGFKVWDIKAYAAIRTQRVEERCRTQSQHEQFHTTCALQPWPTLQDLRSELEQEVSFWKVMVQAKNTIPGFIDSLSEHVKDYKDFLGLFGGVLPTNGRYGLYQSKHDPKVPGDHRSGSEAGKRPKLRFSRLMPPTLEIDLLWHTHRLFPAHYWIYSNEEADWLLEPQVTSGPEAGKTLLGYTQEQWRDRYSRELSGGTPVAQWFAEYIPCAAKFASRDVERTDLKDIKE
;
A
#
# COMPACT_ATOMS: atom_id res chain seq x y z
N MET A 1 -9.61 -5.93 21.17
CA MET A 1 -8.84 -4.68 21.02
C MET A 1 -9.81 -3.53 20.89
N GLY A 2 -9.48 -2.35 21.39
CA GLY A 2 -10.32 -1.16 21.26
C GLY A 2 -10.05 -0.45 19.93
N PHE A 3 -11.07 0.19 19.34
CA PHE A 3 -10.98 0.96 18.08
C PHE A 3 -9.76 1.88 17.99
N SER A 4 -9.31 2.42 19.13
CA SER A 4 -8.16 3.31 19.21
C SER A 4 -6.81 2.62 19.03
N THR A 5 -6.73 1.30 18.86
CA THR A 5 -5.47 0.55 18.86
C THR A 5 -5.24 -0.25 17.58
N VAL A 6 -3.99 -0.26 17.13
CA VAL A 6 -3.45 -1.06 16.01
C VAL A 6 -2.16 -1.75 16.45
N PHE A 7 -1.71 -2.80 15.78
CA PHE A 7 -0.36 -3.34 15.97
C PHE A 7 0.37 -3.48 14.63
N GLU A 8 1.69 -3.24 14.66
CA GLU A 8 2.56 -3.48 13.49
C GLU A 8 3.03 -4.94 13.44
N ASN A 9 3.40 -5.48 14.60
CA ASN A 9 4.00 -6.79 14.71
C ASN A 9 2.92 -7.83 15.12
N PRO A 10 2.55 -8.75 14.21
CA PRO A 10 1.55 -9.78 14.50
C PRO A 10 1.97 -10.77 15.59
N TRP A 11 3.28 -10.89 15.85
CA TRP A 11 3.86 -11.87 16.77
C TRP A 11 3.83 -11.41 18.22
N SER A 12 4.17 -10.14 18.47
CA SER A 12 4.15 -9.57 19.82
C SER A 12 2.78 -9.05 20.21
N ARG A 13 1.94 -8.71 19.21
CA ARG A 13 0.62 -8.09 19.40
C ARG A 13 0.65 -6.87 20.34
N ASN A 14 1.79 -6.18 20.41
CA ASN A 14 1.93 -4.97 21.23
C ASN A 14 1.10 -3.86 20.57
N PRO A 15 -0.03 -3.44 21.17
CA PRO A 15 -0.87 -2.43 20.57
C PRO A 15 -0.17 -1.06 20.66
N MET A 16 -0.46 -0.23 19.68
CA MET A 16 -0.12 1.18 19.59
C MET A 16 -1.42 1.95 19.42
N GLU A 17 -1.56 3.07 20.13
CA GLU A 17 -2.70 3.95 19.90
C GLU A 17 -2.65 4.51 18.46
N LEU A 18 -3.80 4.61 17.82
CA LEU A 18 -3.92 5.04 16.43
C LEU A 18 -3.43 6.48 16.23
N GLY A 19 -3.61 7.33 17.24
CA GLY A 19 -3.04 8.68 17.28
C GLY A 19 -1.50 8.66 17.25
N ASP A 20 -0.87 7.77 18.04
CA ASP A 20 0.59 7.60 18.04
C ASP A 20 1.08 7.02 16.69
N ALA A 21 0.33 6.09 16.11
CA ALA A 21 0.61 5.57 14.77
C ALA A 21 0.52 6.68 13.72
N ALA A 22 -0.44 7.61 13.85
CA ALA A 22 -0.59 8.76 12.94
C ALA A 22 0.57 9.76 13.09
N THR A 23 1.06 9.97 14.32
CA THR A 23 2.27 10.77 14.57
C THR A 23 3.49 10.15 13.87
N LYS A 24 3.70 8.84 14.00
CA LYS A 24 4.76 8.13 13.27
C LYS A 24 4.56 8.18 11.76
N HIS A 25 3.32 8.11 11.30
CA HIS A 25 3.01 8.23 9.88
C HIS A 25 3.40 9.61 9.33
N LEU A 26 3.24 10.71 10.08
CA LEU A 26 3.76 12.03 9.68
C LEU A 26 5.29 12.04 9.54
N GLU A 27 6.02 11.39 10.44
CA GLU A 27 7.48 11.24 10.31
C GLU A 27 7.86 10.44 9.06
N LEU A 28 7.14 9.35 8.77
CA LEU A 28 7.34 8.57 7.56
C LEU A 28 7.10 9.42 6.30
N ILE A 29 6.04 10.21 6.28
CA ILE A 29 5.68 11.10 5.17
C ILE A 29 6.82 12.07 4.86
N GLU A 30 7.44 12.68 5.88
CA GLU A 30 8.60 13.56 5.67
C GLU A 30 9.80 12.83 5.06
N ILE A 31 10.03 11.58 5.47
CA ILE A 31 11.08 10.73 4.89
C ILE A 31 10.76 10.40 3.44
N PHE A 32 9.50 10.09 3.10
CA PHE A 32 9.09 9.84 1.72
C PHE A 32 9.23 11.08 0.84
N LEU A 33 8.83 12.27 1.31
CA LEU A 33 9.03 13.51 0.57
C LEU A 33 10.52 13.77 0.29
N LYS A 34 11.41 13.52 1.27
CA LYS A 34 12.87 13.59 1.06
C LYS A 34 13.36 12.51 0.11
N LEU A 35 12.80 11.30 0.17
CA LEU A 35 13.18 10.19 -0.71
C LEU A 35 12.86 10.50 -2.18
N LEU A 36 11.71 11.12 -2.45
CA LEU A 36 11.29 11.47 -3.80
C LEU A 36 12.30 12.38 -4.52
N THR A 37 12.93 13.32 -3.80
CA THR A 37 13.95 14.19 -4.40
C THR A 37 15.18 13.43 -4.91
N HIS A 38 15.38 12.19 -4.48
CA HIS A 38 16.45 11.30 -4.94
C HIS A 38 15.99 10.21 -5.92
N LEU A 39 14.67 10.06 -6.10
CA LEU A 39 14.07 9.17 -7.10
C LEU A 39 13.69 9.91 -8.39
N CYS A 40 13.46 11.23 -8.30
CA CYS A 40 13.18 12.07 -9.45
C CYS A 40 14.42 12.29 -10.32
N ASP A 41 14.18 12.49 -11.61
CA ASP A 41 15.13 12.97 -12.60
C ASP A 41 15.34 14.49 -12.50
N GLU A 42 16.14 15.05 -13.41
CA GLU A 42 16.45 16.48 -13.48
C GLU A 42 15.21 17.37 -13.67
N ASP A 43 14.13 16.82 -14.26
CA ASP A 43 12.84 17.50 -14.45
C ASP A 43 11.93 17.39 -13.22
N GLY A 44 12.42 16.78 -12.13
CA GLY A 44 11.66 16.57 -10.90
C GLY A 44 10.60 15.47 -11.02
N LYS A 45 10.65 14.63 -12.05
CA LYS A 45 9.70 13.53 -12.29
C LYS A 45 10.35 12.18 -12.04
N ILE A 46 9.57 11.21 -11.56
CA ILE A 46 10.07 9.83 -11.47
C ILE A 46 9.97 9.19 -12.85
N SER A 47 11.08 8.70 -13.40
CA SER A 47 11.07 8.01 -14.69
C SER A 47 10.27 6.70 -14.64
N ASP A 48 9.72 6.27 -15.78
CA ASP A 48 8.97 5.01 -15.85
C ASP A 48 9.83 3.81 -15.46
N GLU A 49 11.12 3.79 -15.83
CA GLU A 49 12.05 2.73 -15.44
C GLU A 49 12.30 2.72 -13.94
N THR A 50 12.39 3.88 -13.30
CA THR A 50 12.59 3.97 -11.84
C THR A 50 11.35 3.47 -11.11
N LEU A 51 10.16 3.89 -11.54
CA LEU A 51 8.91 3.46 -10.93
C LEU A 51 8.65 1.96 -11.14
N ALA A 52 8.86 1.46 -12.36
CA ALA A 52 8.73 0.04 -12.68
C ALA A 52 9.76 -0.82 -11.93
N TYR A 53 10.95 -0.27 -11.66
CA TYR A 53 11.98 -0.95 -10.88
C TYR A 53 11.59 -1.08 -9.42
N SER A 54 11.06 -0.02 -8.80
CA SER A 54 10.53 -0.05 -7.43
C SER A 54 9.36 -1.03 -7.31
N GLU A 55 8.43 -1.01 -8.29
CA GLU A 55 7.30 -1.97 -8.35
C GLU A 55 7.82 -3.41 -8.43
N TRP A 56 8.78 -3.69 -9.31
CA TRP A 56 9.37 -5.02 -9.44
C TRP A 56 10.04 -5.49 -8.15
N ARG A 57 10.78 -4.61 -7.47
CA ARG A 57 11.41 -4.93 -6.19
C ARG A 57 10.38 -5.20 -5.10
N TYR A 58 9.24 -4.50 -5.11
CA TYR A 58 8.12 -4.79 -4.23
C TYR A 58 7.52 -6.17 -4.49
N VAL A 59 7.32 -6.56 -5.74
CA VAL A 59 6.85 -7.92 -6.09
C VAL A 59 7.82 -8.99 -5.58
N VAL A 60 9.13 -8.80 -5.76
CA VAL A 60 10.15 -9.75 -5.27
C VAL A 60 10.21 -9.78 -3.74
N TYR A 61 10.09 -8.62 -3.08
CA TYR A 61 10.02 -8.52 -1.64
C TYR A 61 8.84 -9.32 -1.09
N PHE A 62 7.65 -9.09 -1.63
CA PHE A 62 6.41 -9.72 -1.19
C PHE A 62 6.52 -11.25 -1.30
N ARG A 63 7.00 -11.76 -2.44
CA ARG A 63 7.27 -13.19 -2.64
C ARG A 63 8.29 -13.75 -1.65
N MET A 64 9.34 -13.00 -1.34
CA MET A 64 10.36 -13.43 -0.38
C MET A 64 9.77 -13.63 1.01
N ILE A 65 8.97 -12.66 1.48
CA ILE A 65 8.40 -12.74 2.83
C ILE A 65 7.31 -13.81 2.90
N ASP A 66 6.53 -14.01 1.83
CA ASP A 66 5.56 -15.12 1.72
C ASP A 66 6.27 -16.48 1.80
N ALA A 67 7.25 -16.73 0.92
CA ALA A 67 7.93 -18.02 0.83
C ALA A 67 8.72 -18.41 2.09
N ARG A 68 9.07 -17.43 2.93
CA ARG A 68 9.81 -17.65 4.18
C ARG A 68 8.95 -17.53 5.43
N GLY A 69 7.67 -17.20 5.29
CA GLY A 69 6.77 -17.00 6.42
C GLY A 69 7.17 -15.84 7.32
N TYR A 70 7.60 -14.72 6.73
CA TYR A 70 7.93 -13.49 7.45
C TYR A 70 6.84 -12.44 7.28
N CYS A 71 6.74 -11.52 8.24
CA CYS A 71 6.00 -10.28 8.11
C CYS A 71 6.94 -9.10 7.82
N PRO A 72 6.40 -7.95 7.39
CA PRO A 72 7.21 -6.76 7.17
C PRO A 72 7.99 -6.27 8.39
N SER A 73 7.52 -6.53 9.62
CA SER A 73 8.29 -6.21 10.83
C SER A 73 9.49 -7.15 11.05
N ASP A 74 9.44 -8.41 10.58
CA ASP A 74 10.59 -9.33 10.66
C ASP A 74 11.71 -8.94 9.70
N ILE A 75 11.30 -8.47 8.52
CA ILE A 75 12.19 -8.05 7.43
C ILE A 75 11.65 -6.75 6.84
N PRO A 76 12.01 -5.59 7.43
CA PRO A 76 11.58 -4.29 6.92
C PRO A 76 11.94 -4.13 5.43
N PRO A 77 11.02 -3.59 4.61
CA PRO A 77 11.29 -3.41 3.19
C PRO A 77 12.35 -2.33 2.96
N PRO A 78 13.10 -2.42 1.85
CA PRO A 78 13.91 -1.29 1.38
C PRO A 78 13.05 -0.04 1.14
N TRP A 79 13.58 1.17 1.28
CA TRP A 79 12.78 2.41 1.25
C TRP A 79 11.95 2.65 -0.02
N ASP A 80 12.46 2.32 -1.20
CA ASP A 80 11.68 2.38 -2.45
C ASP A 80 10.57 1.32 -2.48
N VAL A 81 10.81 0.15 -1.90
CA VAL A 81 9.81 -0.91 -1.76
C VAL A 81 8.76 -0.52 -0.71
N ALA A 82 9.18 0.12 0.38
CA ALA A 82 8.30 0.65 1.43
C ALA A 82 7.33 1.68 0.84
N LEU A 83 7.81 2.57 -0.04
CA LEU A 83 6.99 3.53 -0.77
C LEU A 83 5.90 2.83 -1.59
N ILE A 84 6.26 1.81 -2.38
CA ILE A 84 5.28 1.07 -3.19
C ILE A 84 4.30 0.29 -2.31
N MET A 85 4.79 -0.36 -1.27
CA MET A 85 3.95 -1.10 -0.32
C MET A 85 2.95 -0.18 0.39
N TYR A 86 3.38 1.02 0.79
CA TYR A 86 2.54 2.06 1.37
C TYR A 86 1.37 2.40 0.44
N LEU A 87 1.67 2.76 -0.81
CA LEU A 87 0.64 3.10 -1.81
C LEU A 87 -0.34 1.95 -2.02
N HIS A 88 0.16 0.72 -2.06
CA HIS A 88 -0.68 -0.45 -2.24
C HIS A 88 -1.67 -0.62 -1.09
N MET A 89 -1.23 -0.47 0.16
CA MET A 89 -2.05 -0.61 1.36
C MET A 89 -3.15 0.45 1.47
N LEU A 90 -2.93 1.63 0.88
CA LEU A 90 -3.96 2.67 0.82
C LEU A 90 -5.14 2.29 -0.08
N SER A 91 -5.04 1.22 -0.88
CA SER A 91 -6.16 0.60 -1.60
C SER A 91 -6.53 -0.76 -0.98
N PRO A 92 -7.43 -0.81 0.02
CA PRO A 92 -7.66 -2.00 0.84
C PRO A 92 -8.02 -3.24 0.03
N SER A 93 -8.93 -3.12 -0.94
CA SER A 93 -9.37 -4.23 -1.76
C SER A 93 -8.32 -4.69 -2.76
N ARG A 94 -7.55 -3.76 -3.33
CA ARG A 94 -6.45 -4.11 -4.24
C ARG A 94 -5.36 -4.86 -3.48
N PHE A 95 -4.98 -4.33 -2.32
CA PHE A 95 -4.01 -4.98 -1.44
C PHE A 95 -4.50 -6.36 -1.00
N HIS A 96 -5.77 -6.47 -0.60
CA HIS A 96 -6.41 -7.75 -0.30
C HIS A 96 -6.31 -8.71 -1.50
N HIS A 97 -6.85 -8.36 -2.66
CA HIS A 97 -6.78 -9.24 -3.83
C HIS A 97 -5.34 -9.65 -4.13
N TYR A 98 -4.37 -8.74 -4.05
CA TYR A 98 -2.98 -9.11 -4.25
C TYR A 98 -2.47 -10.10 -3.19
N VAL A 99 -2.74 -9.88 -1.90
CA VAL A 99 -2.34 -10.76 -0.81
C VAL A 99 -2.95 -12.17 -0.95
N TYR A 100 -4.17 -12.29 -1.49
CA TYR A 100 -4.89 -13.57 -1.62
C TYR A 100 -4.62 -14.26 -2.97
N ASP A 101 -4.63 -13.52 -4.07
CA ASP A 101 -4.35 -14.00 -5.43
C ASP A 101 -2.88 -14.38 -5.63
N THR A 102 -1.99 -14.05 -4.69
CA THR A 102 -0.57 -14.42 -4.79
C THR A 102 -0.13 -15.45 -3.76
N ARG A 103 -1.04 -15.94 -2.89
CA ARG A 103 -0.70 -16.93 -1.87
C ARG A 103 -0.14 -18.22 -2.46
N ASP A 104 0.86 -18.77 -1.79
CA ASP A 104 1.26 -20.14 -2.03
C ASP A 104 0.21 -21.08 -1.43
N ARG A 105 -0.36 -21.97 -2.27
CA ARG A 105 -1.33 -22.98 -1.81
C ARG A 105 -0.75 -23.94 -0.77
N VAL A 106 0.58 -24.09 -0.74
CA VAL A 106 1.28 -24.94 0.23
C VAL A 106 1.30 -24.30 1.64
N LEU A 107 1.24 -22.96 1.71
CA LEU A 107 1.20 -22.20 2.97
C LEU A 107 -0.21 -21.66 3.27
N ASP A 108 -1.24 -22.19 2.59
CA ASP A 108 -2.63 -21.78 2.75
C ASP A 108 -3.03 -21.82 4.24
N GLY A 109 -3.34 -20.64 4.79
CA GLY A 109 -3.84 -20.47 6.15
C GLY A 109 -2.88 -19.77 7.12
N ILE A 110 -1.58 -19.66 6.83
CA ILE A 110 -0.65 -19.09 7.82
C ILE A 110 -0.56 -17.56 7.71
N PHE A 111 -0.41 -17.01 6.50
CA PHE A 111 -0.09 -15.59 6.32
C PHE A 111 -1.15 -14.83 5.50
N GLY A 112 -2.02 -14.06 6.18
CA GLY A 112 -2.99 -13.15 5.56
C GLY A 112 -2.80 -11.68 5.95
N LEU A 113 -3.86 -10.87 5.86
CA LEU A 113 -3.80 -9.44 6.16
C LEU A 113 -3.19 -9.14 7.54
N GLN A 114 -3.42 -10.01 8.52
CA GLN A 114 -2.88 -9.89 9.88
C GLN A 114 -1.35 -9.89 9.92
N HIS A 115 -0.68 -10.51 8.94
CA HIS A 115 0.78 -10.57 8.86
C HIS A 115 1.37 -9.56 7.88
N ARG A 116 0.55 -8.62 7.39
CA ARG A 116 0.89 -7.71 6.31
C ARG A 116 0.55 -6.27 6.71
N HIS A 117 0.96 -5.88 7.92
CA HIS A 117 0.91 -4.50 8.40
C HIS A 117 2.14 -3.71 7.95
N PHE A 118 1.99 -2.40 7.82
CA PHE A 118 3.12 -1.52 7.50
C PHE A 118 4.05 -1.39 8.72
N PRO A 119 5.37 -1.61 8.58
CA PRO A 119 6.29 -1.64 9.71
C PRO A 119 6.82 -0.23 10.03
N LEU A 120 5.95 0.69 10.49
CA LEU A 120 6.29 2.09 10.77
C LEU A 120 7.48 2.20 11.74
N SER A 121 7.39 1.55 12.90
CA SER A 121 8.40 1.64 13.96
C SER A 121 9.74 1.09 13.52
N GLU A 122 9.75 -0.01 12.78
CA GLU A 122 10.98 -0.62 12.27
C GLU A 122 11.66 0.27 11.23
N LEU A 123 10.89 0.89 10.32
CA LEU A 123 11.43 1.83 9.34
C LEU A 123 11.94 3.12 10.00
N LEU A 124 11.25 3.60 11.03
CA LEU A 124 11.60 4.81 11.77
C LEU A 124 12.69 4.61 12.83
N SER A 125 13.07 3.36 13.13
CA SER A 125 14.18 3.04 14.05
C SER A 125 15.52 3.67 13.66
N GLY A 126 15.66 4.15 12.42
CA GLY A 126 16.87 4.75 11.88
C GLY A 126 17.84 3.72 11.29
N GLU A 127 17.54 2.43 11.36
CA GLU A 127 18.29 1.39 10.65
C GLU A 127 17.90 1.34 9.18
N TRP A 128 18.57 2.13 8.36
CA TRP A 128 18.38 2.07 6.91
C TRP A 128 18.78 0.70 6.34
N TYR A 129 19.82 0.06 6.90
CA TYR A 129 20.41 -1.16 6.37
C TYR A 129 20.58 -2.30 7.39
N PRO A 130 19.49 -2.93 7.85
CA PRO A 130 19.57 -4.03 8.80
C PRO A 130 20.32 -5.24 8.20
N ARG A 131 21.32 -5.76 8.92
CA ARG A 131 22.19 -6.86 8.43
C ARG A 131 21.40 -8.13 8.14
N ARG A 132 20.42 -8.47 8.99
CA ARG A 132 19.59 -9.67 8.87
C ARG A 132 18.77 -9.63 7.59
N SER A 133 18.04 -8.53 7.37
CA SER A 133 17.19 -8.34 6.20
C SER A 133 17.98 -8.36 4.90
N ARG A 134 19.17 -7.72 4.89
CA ARG A 134 20.10 -7.78 3.76
C ARG A 134 20.51 -9.21 3.41
N LYS A 135 20.91 -10.00 4.41
CA LYS A 135 21.36 -11.38 4.20
C LYS A 135 20.26 -12.20 3.54
N LEU A 136 19.05 -12.14 4.09
CA LEU A 136 17.88 -12.89 3.60
C LEU A 136 17.49 -12.47 2.18
N TRP A 137 17.48 -11.17 1.90
CA TRP A 137 17.24 -10.67 0.54
C TRP A 137 18.28 -11.16 -0.44
N LEU A 138 19.58 -11.00 -0.12
CA LEU A 138 20.64 -11.42 -1.02
C LEU A 138 20.61 -12.93 -1.25
N ASP A 139 20.30 -13.72 -0.23
CA ASP A 139 20.14 -15.17 -0.35
C ASP A 139 18.98 -15.53 -1.28
N ASN A 140 17.85 -14.83 -1.21
CA ASN A 140 16.71 -15.04 -2.11
C ASN A 140 16.92 -14.49 -3.53
N ASN A 141 17.83 -13.54 -3.72
CA ASN A 141 18.13 -12.93 -5.01
C ASN A 141 19.36 -13.55 -5.69
N LYS A 142 20.02 -14.55 -5.06
CA LYS A 142 21.13 -15.28 -5.67
C LYS A 142 20.62 -16.06 -6.89
N PRO A 143 21.32 -16.00 -8.04
CA PRO A 143 21.04 -16.89 -9.15
C PRO A 143 21.22 -18.34 -8.71
N ASP A 144 20.25 -19.20 -9.01
CA ASP A 144 20.47 -20.64 -8.90
C ASP A 144 21.36 -21.06 -10.08
N SER A 145 22.55 -21.57 -9.77
CA SER A 145 23.61 -21.82 -10.76
C SER A 145 23.27 -22.92 -11.77
N ALA A 146 22.16 -23.65 -11.58
CA ALA A 146 21.82 -24.80 -12.40
C ALA A 146 20.70 -24.58 -13.44
N ALA A 147 19.87 -23.52 -13.36
CA ALA A 147 18.73 -23.41 -14.30
C ALA A 147 18.17 -22.00 -14.61
N CYS A 148 18.34 -20.98 -13.76
CA CYS A 148 17.77 -19.65 -14.03
C CYS A 148 18.61 -18.52 -13.43
N PRO A 149 18.91 -17.43 -14.19
CA PRO A 149 19.51 -16.24 -13.59
C PRO A 149 18.57 -15.70 -12.49
N GLY A 150 19.13 -15.27 -11.36
CA GLY A 150 18.38 -14.57 -10.31
C GLY A 150 18.15 -13.09 -10.71
N PRO A 151 17.15 -12.40 -10.13
CA PRO A 151 16.74 -11.07 -10.59
C PRO A 151 17.80 -9.97 -10.32
N ASN A 152 18.87 -10.31 -9.58
CA ASN A 152 20.01 -9.45 -9.30
C ASN A 152 19.59 -8.08 -8.73
N LEU A 153 18.68 -8.11 -7.75
CA LEU A 153 18.19 -6.90 -7.10
C LEU A 153 19.04 -6.63 -5.84
N PRO A 154 19.67 -5.45 -5.71
CA PRO A 154 20.30 -5.06 -4.45
C PRO A 154 19.23 -4.93 -3.37
N TYR A 155 19.55 -5.37 -2.14
CA TYR A 155 18.64 -5.18 -1.00
C TYR A 155 18.35 -3.71 -0.75
N GLN A 156 19.30 -2.81 -0.99
CA GLN A 156 19.10 -1.39 -0.69
C GLN A 156 19.70 -0.54 -1.79
N LEU A 157 19.06 0.59 -2.10
CA LEU A 157 19.57 1.58 -3.05
C LEU A 157 20.65 2.45 -2.40
N TRP A 158 20.52 2.77 -1.11
CA TRP A 158 21.43 3.65 -0.37
C TRP A 158 21.76 3.12 1.03
N PRO A 159 23.04 2.89 1.42
CA PRO A 159 23.43 2.34 2.73
C PRO A 159 23.00 3.17 3.95
N SER A 160 22.65 4.42 3.74
CA SER A 160 22.16 5.39 4.73
C SER A 160 21.22 6.36 4.03
N ALA A 161 20.53 7.22 4.80
CA ALA A 161 19.71 8.28 4.22
C ALA A 161 20.50 9.08 3.17
N PRO A 162 19.99 9.24 1.94
CA PRO A 162 20.73 9.85 0.83
C PRO A 162 21.02 11.35 1.04
N TRP A 163 20.20 12.03 1.85
CA TRP A 163 20.41 13.42 2.26
C TRP A 163 21.41 13.58 3.43
N ASN A 164 21.79 12.50 4.12
CA ASN A 164 22.79 12.58 5.19
C ASN A 164 24.20 12.51 4.58
N LYS A 165 24.85 13.67 4.46
CA LYS A 165 26.29 13.73 4.16
C LYS A 165 27.05 13.09 5.32
N ARG A 166 27.47 11.83 5.21
CA ARG A 166 28.50 11.31 6.14
C ARG A 166 29.75 12.16 5.96
N SER A 167 30.16 12.83 7.03
CA SER A 167 31.46 13.48 7.08
C SER A 167 32.52 12.42 6.80
N SER A 168 33.34 12.70 5.79
CA SER A 168 34.48 11.89 5.37
C SER A 168 35.59 11.93 6.43
N ARG A 169 35.36 11.34 7.60
CA ARG A 169 36.42 11.07 8.58
C ARG A 169 36.29 9.64 9.09
N GLY A 170 37.11 8.77 8.52
CA GLY A 170 37.35 7.41 9.01
C GLY A 170 36.98 6.33 8.00
N VAL A 171 38.00 5.84 7.29
CA VAL A 171 37.99 4.69 6.38
C VAL A 171 37.33 4.94 5.02
N ALA A 172 38.14 5.43 4.08
CA ALA A 172 37.89 5.31 2.66
C ALA A 172 37.81 3.82 2.27
N SER A 173 36.61 3.24 2.30
CA SER A 173 36.38 1.99 1.59
C SER A 173 36.34 2.32 0.10
N VAL A 174 37.20 1.67 -0.68
CA VAL A 174 37.33 1.76 -2.16
C VAL A 174 36.03 1.35 -2.90
N PHE A 175 34.94 1.07 -2.18
CA PHE A 175 33.63 0.66 -2.70
C PHE A 175 32.47 1.56 -2.25
N GLY A 176 32.74 2.71 -1.62
CA GLY A 176 31.69 3.62 -1.14
C GLY A 176 30.94 4.28 -2.30
N ARG A 177 29.74 3.78 -2.62
CA ARG A 177 28.80 4.53 -3.47
C ARG A 177 28.39 5.80 -2.72
N ASP A 178 28.45 6.91 -3.43
CA ASP A 178 27.91 8.19 -3.00
C ASP A 178 26.41 8.01 -2.72
N ALA A 179 26.00 8.22 -1.46
CA ALA A 179 24.62 8.07 -1.04
C ALA A 179 23.71 9.14 -1.68
N SER A 180 24.26 10.24 -2.19
CA SER A 180 23.47 11.31 -2.81
C SER A 180 22.99 11.00 -4.24
N ARG A 181 23.52 9.94 -4.87
CA ARG A 181 23.22 9.62 -6.27
C ARG A 181 22.00 8.69 -6.42
N PRO A 182 21.07 8.98 -7.36
CA PRO A 182 19.99 8.06 -7.71
C PRO A 182 20.53 6.70 -8.18
N PRO A 183 19.88 5.58 -7.88
CA PRO A 183 20.33 4.25 -8.27
C PRO A 183 20.14 3.95 -9.75
N SER A 184 19.54 4.88 -10.51
CA SER A 184 19.39 4.89 -11.96
C SER A 184 20.42 5.77 -12.68
N SER A 185 21.16 6.64 -11.97
CA SER A 185 22.03 7.65 -12.60
C SER A 185 23.45 7.15 -12.90
N ASP A 186 23.96 6.19 -12.12
CA ASP A 186 25.33 5.70 -12.33
C ASP A 186 25.35 4.53 -13.34
N ARG A 187 25.72 4.92 -14.57
CA ARG A 187 26.10 4.13 -15.75
C ARG A 187 24.95 3.79 -16.68
N LYS A 188 25.08 4.27 -17.93
CA LYS A 188 24.35 3.79 -19.10
C LYS A 188 24.09 2.29 -18.98
N TRP A 189 22.80 1.96 -18.99
CA TRP A 189 22.21 0.64 -19.01
C TRP A 189 22.66 -0.15 -20.24
N LEU A 190 23.92 -0.58 -20.26
CA LEU A 190 24.44 -1.39 -21.35
C LEU A 190 23.93 -2.82 -21.16
N THR A 191 22.99 -3.21 -22.01
CA THR A 191 22.73 -4.60 -22.35
C THR A 191 24.05 -5.22 -22.87
N PRO A 192 24.44 -6.43 -22.42
CA PRO A 192 25.46 -7.16 -23.13
C PRO A 192 24.89 -7.54 -24.50
N THR A 193 25.27 -6.81 -25.55
CA THR A 193 25.24 -7.34 -26.91
C THR A 193 26.40 -8.33 -27.02
N ASP A 194 26.09 -9.62 -27.13
CA ASP A 194 26.92 -10.73 -27.63
C ASP A 194 28.45 -10.57 -27.50
N GLY A 195 28.93 -10.28 -26.30
CA GLY A 195 30.34 -10.11 -25.98
C GLY A 195 30.72 -11.00 -24.80
N THR A 196 31.83 -11.72 -24.95
CA THR A 196 32.38 -12.68 -23.99
C THR A 196 32.42 -12.15 -22.55
N PRO A 197 32.16 -13.00 -21.53
CA PRO A 197 32.01 -12.59 -20.13
C PRO A 197 33.37 -12.30 -19.49
N SER A 198 33.95 -11.16 -19.83
CA SER A 198 35.22 -10.69 -19.27
C SER A 198 34.96 -9.62 -18.21
N ALA A 199 35.21 -9.99 -16.94
CA ALA A 199 35.47 -9.09 -15.80
C ALA A 199 34.45 -7.99 -15.45
N ALA A 200 33.15 -8.19 -15.69
CA ALA A 200 32.12 -7.33 -15.12
C ALA A 200 32.00 -7.57 -13.60
N SER A 201 32.17 -6.53 -12.76
CA SER A 201 31.96 -6.66 -11.31
C SER A 201 30.53 -7.13 -11.02
N LYS A 202 30.27 -7.79 -9.88
CA LYS A 202 28.90 -8.27 -9.53
C LYS A 202 27.82 -7.17 -9.62
N ASN A 203 28.22 -5.89 -9.52
CA ASN A 203 27.36 -4.72 -9.63
C ASN A 203 27.09 -4.24 -11.08
N GLN A 204 27.72 -4.85 -12.08
CA GLN A 204 27.59 -4.53 -13.51
C GLN A 204 26.78 -5.57 -14.30
N ARG A 205 26.26 -6.61 -13.63
CA ARG A 205 25.34 -7.55 -14.27
C ARG A 205 24.02 -6.85 -14.60
N PRO A 206 23.45 -7.04 -15.80
CA PRO A 206 22.19 -6.41 -16.19
C PRO A 206 21.11 -6.77 -15.16
N ARG A 207 20.37 -5.75 -14.70
CA ARG A 207 19.21 -5.96 -13.84
C ARG A 207 18.10 -6.51 -14.72
N VAL A 208 17.53 -7.64 -14.30
CA VAL A 208 16.53 -8.33 -15.11
C VAL A 208 15.25 -8.55 -14.31
N VAL A 209 14.13 -8.39 -14.99
CA VAL A 209 12.82 -8.80 -14.53
C VAL A 209 12.59 -10.19 -15.07
N LEU A 210 12.35 -11.13 -14.16
CA LEU A 210 12.22 -12.54 -14.47
C LEU A 210 10.77 -12.96 -14.34
N MET A 211 10.20 -13.43 -15.45
CA MET A 211 8.97 -14.20 -15.38
C MET A 211 9.32 -15.62 -14.94
N HIS A 212 9.33 -15.84 -13.63
CA HIS A 212 9.66 -17.14 -13.07
C HIS A 212 8.46 -18.10 -13.06
N GLN A 213 8.76 -19.38 -13.26
CA GLN A 213 7.84 -20.52 -13.33
C GLN A 213 7.24 -20.93 -11.99
N TRP A 214 7.23 -20.06 -10.97
CA TRP A 214 6.53 -20.36 -9.71
C TRP A 214 5.03 -20.03 -9.88
N PHE A 215 4.39 -20.94 -10.61
CA PHE A 215 2.97 -21.30 -10.62
C PHE A 215 1.87 -20.29 -10.92
N ARG A 216 2.14 -19.08 -11.46
CA ARG A 216 1.02 -18.21 -11.89
C ARG A 216 1.16 -17.59 -13.30
N CYS A 217 2.35 -17.16 -13.73
CA CYS A 217 2.57 -16.61 -15.09
C CYS A 217 3.33 -17.58 -15.99
N ARG A 218 2.69 -18.64 -16.50
CA ARG A 218 3.30 -19.53 -17.50
C ARG A 218 2.94 -19.02 -18.90
N THR A 219 3.92 -18.83 -19.78
CA THR A 219 3.61 -18.81 -21.21
C THR A 219 3.01 -20.17 -21.57
N SER A 220 1.99 -20.20 -22.42
CA SER A 220 1.29 -21.43 -22.83
C SER A 220 2.18 -22.44 -23.57
N ILE A 221 3.45 -22.12 -23.81
CA ILE A 221 4.41 -22.89 -24.62
C ILE A 221 5.63 -23.26 -23.77
N PRO A 222 5.74 -24.50 -23.27
CA PRO A 222 6.85 -24.97 -22.42
C PRO A 222 8.24 -24.80 -23.07
N GLN A 223 8.35 -24.80 -24.40
CA GLN A 223 9.63 -24.63 -25.11
C GLN A 223 10.20 -23.21 -25.09
N GLN A 224 9.43 -22.19 -24.66
CA GLN A 224 9.88 -20.78 -24.66
C GLN A 224 10.81 -20.42 -23.49
N GLY A 225 10.98 -21.30 -22.51
CA GLY A 225 11.87 -21.04 -21.36
C GLY A 225 11.43 -19.86 -20.49
N PHE A 226 12.37 -19.34 -19.69
CA PHE A 226 12.14 -18.16 -18.85
C PHE A 226 12.13 -16.89 -19.71
N LYS A 227 11.11 -16.05 -19.53
CA LYS A 227 11.11 -14.71 -20.13
C LYS A 227 11.87 -13.75 -19.24
N VAL A 228 12.92 -13.16 -19.79
CA VAL A 228 13.81 -12.22 -19.13
C VAL A 228 13.63 -10.87 -19.81
N TRP A 229 13.23 -9.85 -19.05
CA TRP A 229 13.18 -8.48 -19.54
C TRP A 229 14.26 -7.67 -18.86
N ASP A 230 14.91 -6.78 -19.61
CA ASP A 230 15.57 -5.66 -18.96
C ASP A 230 14.53 -4.68 -18.40
N ILE A 231 14.97 -3.72 -17.58
CA ILE A 231 14.07 -2.79 -16.93
C ILE A 231 13.32 -1.87 -17.92
N LYS A 232 13.94 -1.56 -19.06
CA LYS A 232 13.36 -0.68 -20.08
C LYS A 232 12.23 -1.38 -20.81
N ALA A 233 12.43 -2.65 -21.18
CA ALA A 233 11.41 -3.50 -21.77
C ALA A 233 10.26 -3.73 -20.78
N TYR A 234 10.55 -3.97 -19.50
CA TYR A 234 9.52 -4.12 -18.48
C TYR A 234 8.72 -2.83 -18.28
N ALA A 235 9.37 -1.67 -18.21
CA ALA A 235 8.70 -0.37 -18.14
C ALA A 235 7.80 -0.12 -19.36
N ALA A 236 8.26 -0.46 -20.57
CA ALA A 236 7.44 -0.34 -21.79
C ALA A 236 6.19 -1.23 -21.75
N ILE A 237 6.28 -2.44 -21.16
CA ILE A 237 5.13 -3.34 -20.96
C ILE A 237 4.15 -2.77 -19.93
N ARG A 238 4.68 -2.31 -18.79
CA ARG A 238 3.87 -1.77 -17.68
C ARG A 238 3.17 -0.45 -18.03
N THR A 239 3.79 0.34 -18.90
CA THR A 239 3.19 1.55 -19.51
C THR A 239 2.32 1.25 -20.74
N GLN A 240 2.10 -0.03 -21.07
CA GLN A 240 1.29 -0.47 -22.22
C GLN A 240 1.78 0.02 -23.59
N ARG A 241 3.02 0.53 -23.68
CA ARG A 241 3.69 0.87 -24.96
C ARG A 241 4.02 -0.39 -25.77
N VAL A 242 4.19 -1.52 -25.09
CA VAL A 242 4.40 -2.84 -25.68
C VAL A 242 3.38 -3.81 -25.11
N GLU A 243 2.65 -4.50 -25.98
CA GLU A 243 1.74 -5.58 -25.58
C GLU A 243 2.54 -6.83 -25.19
N GLU A 244 2.09 -7.54 -24.16
CA GLU A 244 2.78 -8.71 -23.63
C GLU A 244 1.80 -9.87 -23.45
N ARG A 245 2.16 -11.05 -23.96
CA ARG A 245 1.26 -12.21 -24.10
C ARG A 245 0.87 -12.90 -22.79
N CYS A 246 1.57 -12.69 -21.67
CA CYS A 246 1.04 -13.11 -20.36
C CYS A 246 -0.32 -12.45 -20.08
N ARG A 247 -0.58 -11.25 -20.62
CA ARG A 247 -1.90 -10.58 -20.50
C ARG A 247 -3.02 -11.28 -21.26
N THR A 248 -2.74 -11.96 -22.37
CA THR A 248 -3.77 -12.46 -23.30
C THR A 248 -3.86 -13.99 -23.40
N GLN A 249 -2.92 -14.73 -22.82
CA GLN A 249 -2.81 -16.20 -22.99
C GLN A 249 -2.47 -16.96 -21.72
N SER A 250 -2.40 -16.28 -20.56
CA SER A 250 -2.21 -16.97 -19.29
C SER A 250 -3.54 -17.56 -18.79
N GLN A 251 -3.46 -18.61 -17.97
CA GLN A 251 -4.64 -19.15 -17.29
C GLN A 251 -5.21 -18.18 -16.22
N HIS A 252 -4.70 -16.95 -16.10
CA HIS A 252 -5.17 -15.95 -15.14
C HIS A 252 -6.65 -15.62 -15.34
N GLU A 253 -7.08 -15.42 -16.58
CA GLU A 253 -8.49 -15.17 -16.93
C GLU A 253 -9.37 -16.39 -16.61
N GLN A 254 -8.85 -17.60 -16.81
CA GLN A 254 -9.56 -18.85 -16.53
C GLN A 254 -9.83 -19.07 -15.03
N PHE A 255 -8.97 -18.52 -14.16
CA PHE A 255 -9.07 -18.66 -12.70
C PHE A 255 -9.45 -17.36 -11.98
N HIS A 256 -9.82 -16.30 -12.70
CA HIS A 256 -10.09 -14.96 -12.14
C HIS A 256 -8.99 -14.42 -11.22
N THR A 257 -7.73 -14.84 -11.42
CA THR A 257 -6.61 -14.42 -10.55
C THR A 257 -5.89 -13.21 -11.14
N THR A 258 -5.57 -12.22 -10.31
CA THR A 258 -4.70 -11.10 -10.72
C THR A 258 -3.28 -11.60 -11.02
N CYS A 259 -2.65 -11.06 -12.06
CA CYS A 259 -1.25 -11.33 -12.34
C CYS A 259 -0.37 -10.79 -11.19
N ALA A 260 0.43 -11.65 -10.55
CA ALA A 260 1.31 -11.25 -9.43
C ALA A 260 2.37 -10.20 -9.80
N LEU A 261 2.63 -10.00 -11.10
CA LEU A 261 3.51 -8.93 -11.63
C LEU A 261 2.78 -7.59 -11.80
N GLN A 262 1.49 -7.52 -11.48
CA GLN A 262 0.64 -6.34 -11.65
C GLN A 262 -0.07 -6.01 -10.34
N PRO A 263 0.65 -5.53 -9.31
CA PRO A 263 -0.02 -5.00 -8.13
C PRO A 263 -0.95 -3.82 -8.51
N TRP A 264 -0.61 -3.08 -9.57
CA TRP A 264 -1.52 -2.16 -10.28
C TRP A 264 -1.85 -2.65 -11.69
N PRO A 265 -3.01 -2.31 -12.26
CA PRO A 265 -3.33 -2.64 -13.66
C PRO A 265 -2.27 -2.09 -14.63
N THR A 266 -1.88 -0.83 -14.45
CA THR A 266 -0.85 -0.15 -15.24
C THR A 266 0.13 0.62 -14.36
N LEU A 267 1.30 0.97 -14.92
CA LEU A 267 2.24 1.86 -14.25
C LEU A 267 1.68 3.28 -14.09
N GLN A 268 0.75 3.68 -14.96
CA GLN A 268 0.13 4.99 -14.91
C GLN A 268 -0.81 5.10 -13.71
N ASP A 269 -1.51 4.03 -13.34
CA ASP A 269 -2.36 4.00 -12.14
C ASP A 269 -1.51 4.21 -10.88
N LEU A 270 -0.39 3.49 -10.77
CA LEU A 270 0.58 3.66 -9.69
C LEU A 270 1.12 5.11 -9.64
N ARG A 271 1.44 5.69 -10.80
CA ARG A 271 1.92 7.07 -10.90
C ARG A 271 0.87 8.06 -10.40
N SER A 272 -0.38 7.94 -10.85
CA SER A 272 -1.45 8.83 -10.46
C SER A 272 -1.77 8.74 -8.97
N GLU A 273 -1.71 7.54 -8.38
CA GLU A 273 -1.83 7.38 -6.92
C GLU A 273 -0.66 8.03 -6.17
N LEU A 274 0.58 7.84 -6.63
CA LEU A 274 1.73 8.50 -6.03
C LEU A 274 1.61 10.03 -6.10
N GLU A 275 1.18 10.58 -7.23
CA GLU A 275 0.98 12.03 -7.39
C GLU A 275 -0.08 12.57 -6.42
N GLN A 276 -1.19 11.84 -6.25
CA GLN A 276 -2.23 12.19 -5.29
C GLN A 276 -1.71 12.16 -3.85
N GLU A 277 -0.97 11.11 -3.48
CA GLU A 277 -0.40 10.96 -2.15
C GLU A 277 0.67 12.02 -1.87
N VAL A 278 1.45 12.43 -2.87
CA VAL A 278 2.40 13.55 -2.72
C VAL A 278 1.68 14.86 -2.35
N SER A 279 0.50 15.13 -2.93
CA SER A 279 -0.30 16.29 -2.53
C SER A 279 -0.79 16.18 -1.08
N PHE A 280 -1.30 15.01 -0.68
CA PHE A 280 -1.68 14.72 0.71
C PHE A 280 -0.50 14.94 1.66
N TRP A 281 0.67 14.36 1.36
CA TRP A 281 1.89 14.46 2.15
C TRP A 281 2.36 15.90 2.35
N LYS A 282 2.36 16.71 1.29
CA LYS A 282 2.74 18.12 1.36
C LYS A 282 1.80 18.88 2.30
N VAL A 283 0.49 18.67 2.20
CA VAL A 283 -0.50 19.31 3.08
C VAL A 283 -0.37 18.83 4.52
N MET A 284 -0.16 17.53 4.76
CA MET A 284 0.04 17.01 6.12
C MET A 284 1.28 17.60 6.79
N VAL A 285 2.40 17.71 6.05
CA VAL A 285 3.62 18.33 6.56
C VAL A 285 3.45 19.83 6.76
N GLN A 286 2.72 20.51 5.87
CA GLN A 286 2.40 21.92 6.04
C GLN A 286 1.54 22.14 7.29
N ALA A 287 0.44 21.38 7.44
CA ALA A 287 -0.44 21.41 8.60
C ALA A 287 0.33 21.17 9.91
N LYS A 288 1.17 20.13 9.96
CA LYS A 288 2.07 19.84 11.09
C LYS A 288 2.93 21.04 11.49
N ASN A 289 3.44 21.79 10.50
CA ASN A 289 4.36 22.90 10.74
C ASN A 289 3.67 24.24 11.01
N THR A 290 2.43 24.43 10.53
CA THR A 290 1.72 25.72 10.60
C THR A 290 0.59 25.77 11.62
N ILE A 291 0.04 24.63 12.02
CA ILE A 291 -1.12 24.56 12.93
C ILE A 291 -0.62 24.15 14.33
N PRO A 292 -0.69 25.03 15.34
CA PRO A 292 -0.28 24.71 16.70
C PRO A 292 -1.08 23.54 17.28
N GLY A 293 -0.38 22.57 17.88
CA GLY A 293 -1.01 21.42 18.52
C GLY A 293 -1.59 20.38 17.55
N PHE A 294 -1.34 20.49 16.24
CA PHE A 294 -1.88 19.54 15.25
C PHE A 294 -1.57 18.08 15.61
N ILE A 295 -0.30 17.77 15.92
CA ILE A 295 0.13 16.42 16.33
C ILE A 295 -0.52 16.00 17.64
N ASP A 296 -0.50 16.89 18.64
CA ASP A 296 -1.00 16.61 19.99
C ASP A 296 -2.51 16.32 19.98
N SER A 297 -3.25 16.92 19.04
CA SER A 297 -4.70 16.74 18.87
C SER A 297 -5.10 15.40 18.22
N LEU A 298 -4.18 14.66 17.59
CA LEU A 298 -4.52 13.45 16.81
C LEU A 298 -5.22 12.38 17.65
N SER A 299 -4.76 12.20 18.89
CA SER A 299 -5.36 11.24 19.82
C SER A 299 -6.79 11.63 20.23
N GLU A 300 -7.07 12.93 20.34
CA GLU A 300 -8.41 13.45 20.66
C GLU A 300 -9.39 13.22 19.49
N HIS A 301 -8.88 13.29 18.25
CA HIS A 301 -9.65 13.10 17.03
C HIS A 301 -9.88 11.62 16.64
N VAL A 302 -9.32 10.64 17.35
CA VAL A 302 -9.62 9.21 17.11
C VAL A 302 -11.11 8.92 17.26
N LYS A 303 -11.78 9.58 18.21
CA LYS A 303 -13.23 9.45 18.38
C LYS A 303 -14.00 10.05 17.21
N ASP A 304 -13.60 11.21 16.71
CA ASP A 304 -14.25 11.80 15.54
C ASP A 304 -13.99 10.94 14.28
N TYR A 305 -12.80 10.37 14.13
CA TYR A 305 -12.56 9.39 13.06
C TYR A 305 -13.47 8.15 13.18
N LYS A 306 -13.69 7.64 14.39
CA LYS A 306 -14.66 6.58 14.65
C LYS A 306 -16.07 6.99 14.20
N ASP A 307 -16.50 8.18 14.64
CA ASP A 307 -17.82 8.72 14.31
C ASP A 307 -17.98 8.93 12.79
N PHE A 308 -16.91 9.31 12.08
CA PHE A 308 -16.89 9.39 10.61
C PHE A 308 -17.19 8.05 9.95
N LEU A 309 -16.54 6.96 10.37
CA LEU A 309 -16.85 5.61 9.88
C LEU A 309 -18.30 5.23 10.20
N GLY A 310 -18.75 5.57 11.41
CA GLY A 310 -20.12 5.32 11.87
C GLY A 310 -21.20 5.96 10.99
N LEU A 311 -20.90 7.01 10.21
CA LEU A 311 -21.86 7.59 9.26
C LEU A 311 -22.33 6.60 8.18
N PHE A 312 -21.53 5.58 7.90
CA PHE A 312 -21.87 4.53 6.94
C PHE A 312 -22.68 3.40 7.59
N GLY A 313 -22.62 3.22 8.91
CA GLY A 313 -23.30 2.16 9.63
C GLY A 313 -24.82 2.28 9.58
N GLY A 314 -25.50 1.16 9.33
CA GLY A 314 -26.97 1.07 9.21
C GLY A 314 -27.53 1.60 7.90
N VAL A 315 -26.69 2.06 6.98
CA VAL A 315 -27.09 2.53 5.65
C VAL A 315 -27.31 1.34 4.73
N LEU A 316 -28.49 1.25 4.12
CA LEU A 316 -28.72 0.32 3.01
C LEU A 316 -28.06 0.88 1.75
N PRO A 317 -27.12 0.16 1.11
CA PRO A 317 -26.61 0.63 -0.17
C PRO A 317 -27.77 0.71 -1.17
N THR A 318 -27.95 1.88 -1.77
CA THR A 318 -29.22 2.35 -2.34
C THR A 318 -29.72 1.61 -3.57
N ASN A 319 -29.02 0.59 -4.04
CA ASN A 319 -29.48 -0.32 -5.08
C ASN A 319 -29.09 -1.73 -4.65
N GLY A 320 -29.92 -2.73 -4.94
CA GLY A 320 -29.68 -4.17 -4.71
C GLY A 320 -28.44 -4.75 -5.41
N ARG A 321 -27.44 -3.92 -5.73
CA ARG A 321 -26.11 -4.23 -6.24
C ARG A 321 -24.96 -3.99 -5.26
N TYR A 322 -25.20 -3.51 -4.04
CA TYR A 322 -24.22 -3.55 -2.94
C TYR A 322 -24.97 -3.82 -1.61
N GLY A 323 -24.42 -4.62 -0.69
CA GLY A 323 -25.03 -4.87 0.63
C GLY A 323 -26.13 -5.93 0.72
N LEU A 324 -25.69 -7.18 0.86
CA LEU A 324 -26.27 -8.34 1.58
C LEU A 324 -25.76 -9.60 0.88
N TYR A 325 -24.51 -9.97 1.18
CA TYR A 325 -24.04 -11.32 0.91
C TYR A 325 -24.62 -12.22 2.01
N GLN A 326 -25.45 -13.19 1.65
CA GLN A 326 -25.76 -14.35 2.49
C GLN A 326 -24.88 -15.49 2.01
N SER A 327 -23.83 -15.83 2.75
CA SER A 327 -23.06 -17.03 2.45
C SER A 327 -23.87 -18.27 2.83
N LYS A 328 -23.88 -19.29 1.98
CA LYS A 328 -24.34 -20.64 2.35
C LYS A 328 -23.47 -21.32 3.43
N HIS A 329 -22.33 -20.70 3.77
CA HIS A 329 -21.40 -21.15 4.80
C HIS A 329 -21.35 -20.25 6.04
N ASP A 330 -22.19 -19.21 6.10
CA ASP A 330 -22.34 -18.43 7.32
C ASP A 330 -23.03 -19.30 8.38
N PRO A 331 -22.53 -19.37 9.62
CA PRO A 331 -23.30 -19.93 10.73
C PRO A 331 -24.63 -19.19 10.79
N LYS A 332 -25.74 -19.93 10.72
CA LYS A 332 -27.06 -19.35 11.00
C LYS A 332 -26.96 -18.69 12.38
N VAL A 333 -27.03 -17.37 12.44
CA VAL A 333 -27.13 -16.65 13.71
C VAL A 333 -28.38 -17.21 14.40
N PRO A 334 -28.24 -17.92 15.55
CA PRO A 334 -29.40 -18.40 16.28
C PRO A 334 -29.99 -17.18 16.98
N GLY A 335 -31.05 -16.61 16.38
CA GLY A 335 -31.84 -15.56 17.02
C GLY A 335 -31.85 -14.25 16.25
N ASP A 336 -32.66 -14.20 15.19
CA ASP A 336 -33.52 -13.03 15.04
C ASP A 336 -34.89 -13.50 14.52
N HIS A 337 -35.59 -14.25 15.38
CA HIS A 337 -37.04 -14.27 15.36
C HIS A 337 -37.55 -12.91 15.87
N ARG A 338 -37.34 -11.86 15.10
CA ARG A 338 -38.23 -10.70 15.16
C ARG A 338 -39.30 -10.92 14.11
N SER A 339 -40.35 -11.60 14.58
CA SER A 339 -41.68 -11.58 14.00
C SER A 339 -42.06 -10.18 13.54
N GLY A 340 -42.67 -10.08 12.37
CA GLY A 340 -43.00 -8.82 11.71
C GLY A 340 -43.78 -7.85 12.57
N SER A 341 -43.20 -6.67 12.76
CA SER A 341 -43.85 -5.36 12.82
C SER A 341 -42.72 -4.35 13.08
N GLU A 342 -42.65 -3.30 12.27
CA GLU A 342 -41.62 -2.23 12.30
C GLU A 342 -40.32 -2.50 11.52
N ALA A 343 -40.44 -2.66 10.20
CA ALA A 343 -39.38 -2.23 9.29
C ALA A 343 -39.30 -0.69 9.32
N GLY A 344 -38.79 -0.13 10.42
CA GLY A 344 -38.45 1.28 10.52
C GLY A 344 -37.55 1.68 9.36
N LYS A 345 -37.85 2.80 8.70
CA LYS A 345 -37.14 3.33 7.54
C LYS A 345 -35.64 3.43 7.84
N ARG A 346 -34.85 2.43 7.45
CA ARG A 346 -33.39 2.50 7.56
C ARG A 346 -32.89 3.66 6.69
N PRO A 347 -31.96 4.50 7.20
CA PRO A 347 -31.49 5.69 6.50
C PRO A 347 -30.83 5.30 5.16
N LYS A 348 -31.14 6.06 4.11
CA LYS A 348 -30.52 5.95 2.79
C LYS A 348 -29.63 7.16 2.58
N LEU A 349 -28.36 6.94 2.26
CA LEU A 349 -27.48 8.04 1.87
C LEU A 349 -27.87 8.53 0.47
N ARG A 350 -27.96 9.86 0.32
CA ARG A 350 -28.13 10.56 -0.96
C ARG A 350 -26.90 10.37 -1.84
N PHE A 351 -25.70 10.44 -1.26
CA PHE A 351 -24.45 10.09 -1.91
C PHE A 351 -23.89 8.81 -1.29
N SER A 352 -23.52 7.82 -2.11
CA SER A 352 -22.91 6.58 -1.64
C SER A 352 -21.46 6.73 -1.15
N ARG A 353 -21.01 7.96 -0.94
CA ARG A 353 -19.64 8.32 -0.59
C ARG A 353 -19.63 9.59 0.27
N LEU A 354 -18.73 9.65 1.24
CA LEU A 354 -18.56 10.77 2.17
C LEU A 354 -17.10 11.21 2.19
N MET A 355 -16.85 12.49 2.43
CA MET A 355 -15.50 13.06 2.48
C MET A 355 -15.07 13.27 3.93
N PRO A 356 -13.84 12.92 4.32
CA PRO A 356 -13.30 13.26 5.63
C PRO A 356 -13.45 14.77 5.90
N PRO A 357 -14.06 15.19 7.02
CA PRO A 357 -14.36 16.61 7.24
C PRO A 357 -13.17 17.43 7.75
N THR A 358 -12.16 16.79 8.36
CA THR A 358 -10.94 17.44 8.85
C THR A 358 -9.67 16.71 8.42
N LEU A 359 -8.53 17.42 8.43
CA LEU A 359 -7.24 16.83 8.09
C LEU A 359 -6.84 15.72 9.07
N GLU A 360 -7.20 15.83 10.35
CA GLU A 360 -6.90 14.82 11.37
C GLU A 360 -7.67 13.52 11.08
N ILE A 361 -8.95 13.62 10.72
CA ILE A 361 -9.76 12.45 10.32
C ILE A 361 -9.20 11.82 9.04
N ASP A 362 -8.78 12.64 8.07
CA ASP A 362 -8.18 12.14 6.82
C ASP A 362 -6.84 11.42 7.08
N LEU A 363 -5.98 12.01 7.92
CA LEU A 363 -4.71 11.40 8.33
C LEU A 363 -4.92 10.09 9.10
N LEU A 364 -5.85 10.07 10.06
CA LEU A 364 -6.19 8.86 10.82
C LEU A 364 -6.73 7.78 9.88
N TRP A 365 -7.55 8.13 8.89
CA TRP A 365 -8.05 7.19 7.91
C TRP A 365 -6.97 6.64 6.97
N HIS A 366 -6.02 7.47 6.51
CA HIS A 366 -4.84 7.00 5.77
C HIS A 366 -3.97 6.08 6.65
N THR A 367 -3.72 6.49 7.89
CA THR A 367 -2.93 5.72 8.86
C THR A 367 -3.55 4.35 9.11
N HIS A 368 -4.86 4.28 9.35
CA HIS A 368 -5.53 3.04 9.68
C HIS A 368 -5.42 2.02 8.54
N ARG A 369 -5.48 2.45 7.28
CA ARG A 369 -5.31 1.59 6.10
C ARG A 369 -3.93 0.94 5.98
N LEU A 370 -2.90 1.51 6.63
CA LEU A 370 -1.57 0.87 6.75
C LEU A 370 -1.60 -0.39 7.65
N PHE A 371 -2.70 -0.59 8.37
CA PHE A 371 -2.96 -1.73 9.23
C PHE A 371 -4.14 -2.57 8.71
N PRO A 372 -4.00 -3.25 7.56
CA PRO A 372 -5.13 -3.77 6.80
C PRO A 372 -6.05 -4.72 7.57
N ALA A 373 -5.52 -5.60 8.43
CA ALA A 373 -6.39 -6.47 9.25
C ALA A 373 -7.25 -5.67 10.24
N HIS A 374 -6.67 -4.69 10.94
CA HIS A 374 -7.42 -3.82 11.86
C HIS A 374 -8.44 -3.00 11.10
N TYR A 375 -8.00 -2.32 10.04
CA TYR A 375 -8.88 -1.50 9.22
C TYR A 375 -10.08 -2.30 8.70
N TRP A 376 -9.86 -3.55 8.31
CA TRP A 376 -10.91 -4.45 7.86
C TRP A 376 -11.93 -4.76 8.96
N ILE A 377 -11.47 -5.13 10.16
CA ILE A 377 -12.35 -5.42 11.30
C ILE A 377 -13.19 -4.19 11.63
N TYR A 378 -12.53 -3.05 11.85
CA TYR A 378 -13.20 -1.84 12.30
C TYR A 378 -14.12 -1.25 11.24
N SER A 379 -13.77 -1.37 9.94
CA SER A 379 -14.71 -0.99 8.87
C SER A 379 -15.97 -1.86 8.92
N ASN A 380 -15.85 -3.16 9.14
CA ASN A 380 -17.02 -4.02 9.28
C ASN A 380 -17.81 -3.75 10.56
N GLU A 381 -17.15 -3.39 11.67
CA GLU A 381 -17.83 -3.09 12.94
C GLU A 381 -18.55 -1.74 12.91
N GLU A 382 -17.94 -0.70 12.36
CA GLU A 382 -18.46 0.68 12.43
C GLU A 382 -19.25 1.09 11.18
N ALA A 383 -18.86 0.58 10.01
CA ALA A 383 -19.46 0.92 8.71
C ALA A 383 -20.25 -0.25 8.08
N ASP A 384 -20.41 -1.39 8.74
CA ASP A 384 -21.01 -2.64 8.24
C ASP A 384 -20.31 -3.30 7.04
N TRP A 385 -19.34 -2.62 6.42
CA TRP A 385 -18.60 -3.07 5.25
C TRP A 385 -17.27 -2.33 5.08
N LEU A 386 -16.37 -2.91 4.28
CA LEU A 386 -15.09 -2.28 3.95
C LEU A 386 -15.30 -0.96 3.21
N LEU A 387 -14.59 0.08 3.62
CA LEU A 387 -14.56 1.36 2.91
C LEU A 387 -13.28 1.50 2.06
N GLU A 388 -13.44 2.02 0.85
CA GLU A 388 -12.35 2.31 -0.09
C GLU A 388 -12.22 3.81 -0.34
N PRO A 389 -11.01 4.30 -0.63
CA PRO A 389 -10.84 5.63 -1.19
C PRO A 389 -11.39 5.70 -2.62
N GLN A 390 -11.99 6.83 -2.96
CA GLN A 390 -12.33 7.21 -4.30
C GLN A 390 -11.87 8.63 -4.57
N VAL A 391 -11.12 8.81 -5.67
CA VAL A 391 -10.66 10.12 -6.13
C VAL A 391 -11.85 11.07 -6.28
N THR A 392 -11.74 12.23 -5.64
CA THR A 392 -12.71 13.32 -5.77
C THR A 392 -12.34 14.15 -6.99
N SER A 393 -13.29 14.34 -7.92
CA SER A 393 -13.04 14.91 -9.24
C SER A 393 -12.68 16.40 -9.27
N GLY A 394 -12.60 17.08 -8.13
CA GLY A 394 -12.23 18.50 -8.05
C GLY A 394 -12.80 19.21 -6.81
N PRO A 395 -12.42 20.50 -6.59
CA PRO A 395 -12.79 21.25 -5.40
C PRO A 395 -14.30 21.41 -5.22
N GLU A 396 -15.05 21.65 -6.30
CA GLU A 396 -16.51 21.83 -6.23
C GLU A 396 -17.24 20.52 -5.87
N ALA A 397 -16.76 19.38 -6.38
CA ALA A 397 -17.24 18.08 -5.96
C ALA A 397 -16.89 17.80 -4.50
N GLY A 398 -15.67 18.20 -4.07
CA GLY A 398 -15.24 18.13 -2.68
C GLY A 398 -16.13 18.95 -1.73
N LYS A 399 -16.43 20.20 -2.07
CA LYS A 399 -17.32 21.08 -1.29
C LYS A 399 -18.72 20.47 -1.14
N THR A 400 -19.25 19.93 -2.24
CA THR A 400 -20.56 19.28 -2.25
C THR A 400 -20.59 18.05 -1.33
N LEU A 401 -19.57 17.18 -1.43
CA LEU A 401 -19.47 15.98 -0.59
C LEU A 401 -19.21 16.31 0.87
N LEU A 402 -18.42 17.35 1.15
CA LEU A 402 -18.15 17.80 2.51
C LEU A 402 -19.40 18.36 3.18
N GLY A 403 -20.14 19.24 2.49
CA GLY A 403 -21.41 19.76 3.00
C GLY A 403 -22.40 18.63 3.32
N TYR A 404 -22.47 17.64 2.44
CA TYR A 404 -23.28 16.44 2.69
C TYR A 404 -22.78 15.61 3.89
N THR A 405 -21.47 15.47 4.05
CA THR A 405 -20.88 14.75 5.19
C THR A 405 -21.22 15.43 6.51
N GLN A 406 -21.17 16.77 6.56
CA GLN A 406 -21.56 17.56 7.73
C GLN A 406 -23.06 17.47 8.04
N GLU A 407 -23.92 17.43 7.01
CA GLU A 407 -25.35 17.16 7.18
C GLU A 407 -25.58 15.79 7.83
N GLN A 408 -24.99 14.72 7.29
CA GLN A 408 -25.12 13.38 7.85
C GLN A 408 -24.56 13.28 9.28
N TRP A 409 -23.50 14.03 9.56
CA TRP A 409 -22.94 14.12 10.90
C TRP A 409 -23.91 14.70 11.91
N ARG A 410 -24.51 15.86 11.60
CA ARG A 410 -25.53 16.48 12.45
C ARG A 410 -26.73 15.58 12.64
N ASP A 411 -27.22 14.98 11.55
CA ASP A 411 -28.39 14.12 11.58
C ASP A 411 -28.17 12.89 12.49
N ARG A 412 -26.98 12.29 12.43
CA ARG A 412 -26.67 11.08 13.20
C ARG A 412 -26.33 11.37 14.66
N TYR A 413 -25.50 12.38 14.91
CA TYR A 413 -24.92 12.61 16.24
C TYR A 413 -25.55 13.77 17.01
N SER A 414 -26.48 14.50 16.40
CA SER A 414 -27.12 15.69 17.00
C SER A 414 -26.12 16.72 17.54
N ARG A 415 -24.91 16.77 16.94
CA ARG A 415 -23.84 17.70 17.29
C ARG A 415 -23.12 18.16 16.03
N GLU A 416 -22.61 19.38 16.05
CA GLU A 416 -21.63 19.82 15.05
C GLU A 416 -20.27 19.18 15.34
N LEU A 417 -19.46 19.03 14.29
CA LEU A 417 -18.06 18.70 14.46
C LEU A 417 -17.33 19.92 15.04
N SER A 418 -17.05 19.90 16.34
CA SER A 418 -16.58 21.07 17.10
C SER A 418 -15.06 21.16 17.25
N GLY A 419 -14.28 20.53 16.37
CA GLY A 419 -12.82 20.53 16.43
C GLY A 419 -12.17 20.07 15.13
N GLY A 420 -10.83 20.16 15.08
CA GLY A 420 -10.01 19.75 13.94
C GLY A 420 -9.90 20.79 12.82
N THR A 421 -8.94 20.56 11.93
CA THR A 421 -8.61 21.47 10.83
C THR A 421 -9.50 21.18 9.61
N PRO A 422 -10.37 22.12 9.18
CA PRO A 422 -11.29 21.86 8.07
C PRO A 422 -10.56 21.60 6.75
N VAL A 423 -10.87 20.48 6.07
CA VAL A 423 -10.21 20.12 4.79
C VAL A 423 -10.49 21.11 3.66
N ALA A 424 -11.63 21.81 3.70
CA ALA A 424 -12.04 22.74 2.66
C ALA A 424 -11.04 23.89 2.43
N GLN A 425 -10.28 24.26 3.47
CA GLN A 425 -9.26 25.31 3.40
C GLN A 425 -8.07 24.92 2.51
N TRP A 426 -7.94 23.64 2.19
CA TRP A 426 -6.76 23.05 1.53
C TRP A 426 -7.05 22.54 0.11
N PHE A 427 -8.27 22.76 -0.42
CA PHE A 427 -8.67 22.22 -1.72
C PHE A 427 -7.90 22.78 -2.92
N ALA A 428 -7.15 23.87 -2.75
CA ALA A 428 -6.27 24.37 -3.79
C ALA A 428 -5.01 23.49 -3.94
N GLU A 429 -4.53 22.91 -2.83
CA GLU A 429 -3.32 22.10 -2.75
C GLU A 429 -3.61 20.59 -2.79
N TYR A 430 -4.70 20.17 -2.13
CA TYR A 430 -5.06 18.77 -1.93
C TYR A 430 -6.56 18.60 -1.72
N ILE A 431 -7.14 17.65 -2.43
CA ILE A 431 -8.55 17.27 -2.28
C ILE A 431 -8.59 15.83 -1.76
N PRO A 432 -9.14 15.60 -0.56
CA PRO A 432 -9.25 14.26 0.00
C PRO A 432 -9.99 13.28 -0.91
N CYS A 433 -9.59 12.01 -0.85
CA CYS A 433 -10.44 10.94 -1.35
C CYS A 433 -11.76 10.92 -0.57
N ALA A 434 -12.86 10.64 -1.28
CA ALA A 434 -14.10 10.27 -0.60
C ALA A 434 -14.03 8.80 -0.18
N ALA A 435 -14.52 8.48 1.02
CA ALA A 435 -14.79 7.12 1.45
C ALA A 435 -16.07 6.61 0.79
N LYS A 436 -16.03 5.41 0.23
CA LYS A 436 -17.20 4.70 -0.32
C LYS A 436 -17.16 3.24 0.11
N PHE A 437 -18.30 2.54 0.00
CA PHE A 437 -18.29 1.09 0.15
C PHE A 437 -17.45 0.40 -0.94
N ALA A 438 -16.65 -0.58 -0.54
CA ALA A 438 -15.95 -1.47 -1.43
C ALA A 438 -16.91 -2.25 -2.33
N SER A 439 -16.42 -2.69 -3.50
CA SER A 439 -17.21 -3.49 -4.44
C SER A 439 -17.53 -4.89 -3.89
N ARG A 440 -18.52 -5.58 -4.49
CA ARG A 440 -19.03 -6.88 -4.04
C ARG A 440 -18.09 -8.06 -4.26
N ASP A 441 -17.18 -7.93 -5.22
CA ASP A 441 -16.12 -8.91 -5.53
C ASP A 441 -15.09 -9.02 -4.41
N VAL A 442 -15.09 -8.07 -3.47
CA VAL A 442 -14.26 -8.11 -2.27
C VAL A 442 -14.90 -9.06 -1.26
N GLU A 443 -14.41 -10.29 -1.23
CA GLU A 443 -14.87 -11.30 -0.27
C GLU A 443 -14.63 -10.82 1.17
N ARG A 444 -15.61 -11.02 2.06
CA ARG A 444 -15.39 -10.84 3.50
C ARG A 444 -14.31 -11.82 3.93
N THR A 445 -13.14 -11.31 4.28
CA THR A 445 -12.13 -12.13 4.94
C THR A 445 -12.68 -12.58 6.29
N ASP A 446 -12.75 -13.89 6.51
CA ASP A 446 -12.94 -14.44 7.84
C ASP A 446 -11.64 -14.25 8.63
N LEU A 447 -11.60 -13.21 9.46
CA LEU A 447 -10.49 -12.95 10.36
C LEU A 447 -10.69 -13.65 11.73
N LYS A 448 -11.54 -14.68 11.85
CA LYS A 448 -11.95 -15.26 13.15
C LYS A 448 -10.82 -15.84 14.03
N ASP A 449 -9.59 -15.95 13.54
CA ASP A 449 -8.42 -16.22 14.39
C ASP A 449 -7.99 -15.00 15.24
N ILE A 450 -8.73 -13.90 15.19
CA ILE A 450 -8.46 -12.64 15.92
C ILE A 450 -8.99 -12.64 17.36
N LYS A 451 -9.85 -13.59 17.75
CA LYS A 451 -10.31 -13.71 19.14
C LYS A 451 -9.72 -14.94 19.80
N GLU A 452 -8.49 -14.79 20.28
CA GLU A 452 -7.97 -15.38 21.53
C GLU A 452 -6.70 -14.63 21.95
#